data_AF-A0A7J4IIJ0-F1
#
_entry.id   AF-A0A7J4IIJ0-F1
#
_cell.length_a   1.000
_cell.length_b   1.000
_cell.length_c   1.000
_cell.angle_alpha   90.00
_cell.angle_beta   90.00
_cell.angle_gamma   90.00
#
_symmetry.space_group_name_H-M   'P 1'
#
loop_
_entity.id
_entity.type
_entity.pdbx_description
1 polymer ?
#
loop_
_entity_poly.entity_id
_entity_poly.type
_entity_poly.pdbx_seq_one_letter_code
_entity_poly.pdbx_strand_id
1 'polypeptide(L)'
;MHHISPVPGRSRPHAPAAVLLLALCLLASGAQALMIPMDDAALATGADEVVRGEIADVRAGWNADHTAIVTTASVKVKGRAKGNGADTLSLTVPGGTVDNVTLWVEDEPVLVPGTEAFVFVKHGAKGSRVYGGSQGVVPVDRGRVRGNGKTKGGGVPADAYQHYIGALAAGAAATPPAAEPAPRAAAGTVPVITGVSPASASAGTGTEVTITGSGFGTRASRDSIADVGFTYRYTGSEVVPIWASGYPRLDLNPDEIVAWSDTRIEVRVPTGITPDGYSGSASSGFLWVLSDEDVPSAGKPFTVTFGDGGANWTAPCTFRVNPGGLSPEMVAAIVRASATWNGALPATAPQFLYGGTTNETTGSSSRTA
;
A
#
# COMPACT_ATOMS: atom_id res chain seq x y z
N MET A 1 -55.74 -76.05 -3.05
CA MET A 1 -54.54 -76.43 -3.83
C MET A 1 -53.41 -75.47 -3.46
N HIS A 2 -52.19 -76.01 -3.27
CA HIS A 2 -50.84 -75.43 -3.38
C HIS A 2 -50.67 -73.91 -3.67
N HIS A 3 -49.67 -73.17 -3.15
CA HIS A 3 -48.53 -73.51 -2.28
C HIS A 3 -47.69 -72.26 -1.86
N ILE A 4 -46.82 -72.43 -0.86
CA ILE A 4 -45.42 -71.90 -0.75
C ILE A 4 -45.17 -70.39 -0.51
N SER A 5 -44.37 -70.13 0.54
CA SER A 5 -43.50 -68.95 0.72
C SER A 5 -42.02 -69.34 0.53
N PRO A 6 -41.21 -68.50 -0.13
CA PRO A 6 -39.79 -68.21 0.23
C PRO A 6 -39.40 -66.74 -0.09
N VAL A 7 -38.23 -66.14 0.19
CA VAL A 7 -37.07 -66.36 1.09
C VAL A 7 -36.45 -64.96 1.37
N PRO A 8 -35.76 -64.69 2.49
CA PRO A 8 -35.41 -63.32 2.89
C PRO A 8 -34.25 -62.68 2.10
N GLY A 9 -34.36 -61.36 1.87
CA GLY A 9 -33.34 -60.53 1.21
C GLY A 9 -32.31 -59.93 2.18
N ARG A 10 -31.02 -60.07 1.84
CA ARG A 10 -29.85 -59.66 2.64
C ARG A 10 -29.80 -58.14 2.91
N SER A 11 -29.46 -57.76 4.14
CA SER A 11 -28.96 -56.42 4.44
C SER A 11 -27.59 -56.17 3.79
N ARG A 12 -27.38 -54.97 3.23
CA ARG A 12 -26.09 -54.53 2.67
C ARG A 12 -25.28 -53.80 3.74
N PRO A 13 -23.96 -54.02 3.87
CA PRO A 13 -23.13 -53.27 4.81
C PRO A 13 -22.87 -51.85 4.28
N HIS A 14 -23.24 -50.83 5.06
CA HIS A 14 -23.04 -49.41 4.73
C HIS A 14 -21.57 -48.92 4.92
N ALA A 15 -20.60 -49.83 4.88
CA ALA A 15 -19.20 -49.55 5.23
C ALA A 15 -18.34 -48.75 4.22
N PRO A 16 -18.55 -48.76 2.88
CA PRO A 16 -17.59 -48.12 1.97
C PRO A 16 -17.73 -46.59 1.89
N ALA A 17 -18.90 -46.03 2.17
CA ALA A 17 -19.16 -44.60 1.99
C ALA A 17 -18.47 -43.71 3.05
N ALA A 18 -18.43 -44.16 4.31
CA ALA A 18 -17.85 -43.39 5.41
C ALA A 18 -16.32 -43.26 5.30
N VAL A 19 -15.64 -44.32 4.84
CA VAL A 19 -14.18 -44.32 4.63
C VAL A 19 -13.81 -43.42 3.43
N LEU A 20 -14.63 -43.42 2.38
CA LEU A 20 -14.40 -42.58 1.20
C LEU A 20 -14.59 -41.09 1.51
N LEU A 21 -15.59 -40.73 2.32
CA LEU A 21 -15.79 -39.34 2.76
C LEU A 21 -14.61 -38.81 3.60
N LEU A 22 -14.09 -39.64 4.52
CA LEU A 22 -12.98 -39.22 5.40
C LEU A 22 -11.67 -39.00 4.61
N ALA A 23 -11.42 -39.82 3.59
CA ALA A 23 -10.30 -39.64 2.67
C ALA A 23 -10.45 -38.39 1.80
N LEU A 24 -11.68 -38.02 1.40
CA LEU A 24 -11.94 -36.83 0.59
C LEU A 24 -11.73 -35.53 1.39
N CYS A 25 -12.09 -35.51 2.68
CA CYS A 25 -11.86 -34.35 3.56
C CYS A 25 -10.38 -34.09 3.85
N LEU A 26 -9.52 -35.13 3.83
CA LEU A 26 -8.07 -34.97 4.00
C LEU A 26 -7.37 -34.35 2.78
N LEU A 27 -8.00 -34.38 1.61
CA LEU A 27 -7.52 -33.67 0.41
C LEU A 27 -8.01 -32.22 0.34
N ALA A 28 -8.89 -31.80 1.26
CA ALA A 28 -9.38 -30.43 1.38
C ALA A 28 -8.52 -29.56 2.33
N SER A 29 -7.25 -29.93 2.54
CA SER A 29 -6.25 -29.02 3.09
C SER A 29 -6.04 -27.87 2.11
N GLY A 30 -6.78 -26.78 2.32
CA GLY A 30 -6.62 -25.57 1.54
C GLY A 30 -5.17 -25.10 1.59
N ALA A 31 -4.49 -25.16 0.45
CA ALA A 31 -3.16 -24.60 0.30
C ALA A 31 -3.25 -23.08 0.43
N GLN A 32 -3.11 -22.60 1.66
CA GLN A 32 -2.81 -21.20 1.94
C GLN A 32 -1.41 -20.95 1.37
N ALA A 33 -1.36 -20.53 0.10
CA ALA A 33 -0.15 -20.08 -0.56
C ALA A 33 0.28 -18.76 0.06
N LEU A 34 0.94 -18.85 1.21
CA LEU A 34 1.55 -17.71 1.88
C LEU A 34 2.90 -17.45 1.22
N MET A 35 3.09 -16.25 0.67
CA MET A 35 4.39 -15.81 0.16
C MET A 35 5.45 -16.01 1.26
N ILE A 36 6.51 -16.76 0.96
CA ILE A 36 7.62 -16.93 1.91
C ILE A 36 8.43 -15.63 1.89
N PRO A 37 8.59 -14.92 3.03
CA PRO A 37 9.42 -13.74 3.09
C PRO A 37 10.87 -14.10 2.76
N MET A 38 11.48 -13.38 1.83
CA MET A 38 12.88 -13.51 1.47
C MET A 38 13.61 -12.25 1.94
N ASP A 39 14.69 -12.42 2.69
CA ASP A 39 15.59 -11.30 3.00
C ASP A 39 16.53 -10.99 1.82
N ASP A 40 17.21 -9.86 1.90
CA ASP A 40 18.18 -9.42 0.88
C ASP A 40 19.26 -10.48 0.63
N ALA A 41 19.65 -11.26 1.65
CA ALA A 41 20.67 -12.31 1.53
C ALA A 41 20.15 -13.51 0.72
N ALA A 42 18.92 -13.97 0.97
CA ALA A 42 18.27 -15.02 0.22
C ALA A 42 18.03 -14.61 -1.25
N LEU A 43 17.58 -13.36 -1.49
CA LEU A 43 17.41 -12.80 -2.83
C LEU A 43 18.75 -12.69 -3.57
N ALA A 44 19.76 -12.07 -2.95
CA ALA A 44 21.09 -11.88 -3.54
C ALA A 44 21.82 -13.20 -3.80
N THR A 45 21.63 -14.20 -2.95
CA THR A 45 22.21 -15.54 -3.13
C THR A 45 21.52 -16.29 -4.27
N GLY A 46 20.18 -16.33 -4.26
CA GLY A 46 19.39 -17.15 -5.18
C GLY A 46 19.24 -16.60 -6.61
N ALA A 47 19.36 -15.28 -6.80
CA ALA A 47 19.42 -14.64 -8.12
C ALA A 47 20.72 -15.01 -8.86
N ASP A 48 20.68 -15.11 -10.18
CA ASP A 48 21.87 -15.31 -11.03
C ASP A 48 22.56 -13.96 -11.32
N GLU A 49 21.75 -12.91 -11.49
CA GLU A 49 22.16 -11.53 -11.76
C GLU A 49 21.30 -10.57 -10.91
N VAL A 50 21.86 -9.44 -10.50
CA VAL A 50 21.12 -8.36 -9.82
C VAL A 50 21.53 -7.02 -10.43
N VAL A 51 20.57 -6.36 -11.07
CA VAL A 51 20.78 -5.09 -11.79
C VAL A 51 20.07 -3.95 -11.10
N ARG A 52 20.69 -2.76 -11.08
CA ARG A 52 20.02 -1.48 -10.87
C ARG A 52 19.69 -0.92 -12.25
N GLY A 53 18.43 -0.62 -12.54
CA GLY A 53 18.05 -0.14 -13.86
C GLY A 53 16.68 0.52 -13.90
N GLU A 54 16.37 1.12 -15.04
CA GLU A 54 15.10 1.79 -15.31
C GLU A 54 14.24 0.90 -16.20
N ILE A 55 13.00 0.65 -15.79
CA ILE A 55 12.00 -0.07 -16.58
C ILE A 55 11.60 0.86 -17.73
N ALA A 56 12.11 0.61 -18.94
CA ALA A 56 11.97 1.53 -20.07
C ALA A 56 10.67 1.30 -20.86
N ASP A 57 10.20 0.07 -20.93
CA ASP A 57 9.03 -0.35 -21.71
C ASP A 57 8.48 -1.67 -21.15
N VAL A 58 7.15 -1.80 -21.15
CA VAL A 58 6.41 -2.95 -20.58
C VAL A 58 5.28 -3.32 -21.53
N ARG A 59 5.22 -4.59 -21.97
CA ARG A 59 4.19 -5.10 -22.88
C ARG A 59 3.68 -6.47 -22.45
N ALA A 60 2.36 -6.60 -22.33
CA ALA A 60 1.69 -7.89 -22.16
C ALA A 60 1.45 -8.55 -23.53
N GLY A 61 1.51 -9.88 -23.56
CA GLY A 61 1.25 -10.68 -24.76
C GLY A 61 1.02 -12.14 -24.40
N TRP A 62 0.46 -12.91 -25.32
CA TRP A 62 0.42 -14.37 -25.19
C TRP A 62 1.82 -14.95 -25.36
N ASN A 63 2.14 -15.99 -24.57
CA ASN A 63 3.33 -16.80 -24.79
C ASN A 63 3.25 -17.55 -26.14
N ALA A 64 4.38 -18.06 -26.63
CA ALA A 64 4.46 -18.69 -27.96
C ALA A 64 3.49 -19.88 -28.15
N ASP A 65 3.21 -20.61 -27.07
CA ASP A 65 2.29 -21.76 -27.06
C ASP A 65 0.81 -21.33 -26.92
N HIS A 66 0.53 -20.02 -26.77
CA HIS A 66 -0.79 -19.41 -26.55
C HIS A 66 -1.55 -19.94 -25.31
N THR A 67 -0.80 -20.39 -24.29
CA THR A 67 -1.30 -21.01 -23.06
C THR A 67 -1.37 -20.07 -21.85
N ALA A 68 -0.63 -18.96 -21.86
CA ALA A 68 -0.63 -17.97 -20.79
C ALA A 68 -0.33 -16.56 -21.33
N ILE A 69 -0.90 -15.55 -20.67
CA ILE A 69 -0.48 -14.15 -20.85
C ILE A 69 0.77 -13.91 -19.98
N VAL A 70 1.75 -13.24 -20.57
CA VAL A 70 3.00 -12.84 -19.91
C VAL A 70 3.28 -11.38 -20.21
N THR A 71 3.83 -10.68 -19.23
CA THR A 71 4.30 -9.30 -19.36
C THR A 71 5.81 -9.30 -19.51
N THR A 72 6.29 -8.74 -20.61
CA THR A 72 7.71 -8.54 -20.89
C THR A 72 8.08 -7.09 -20.65
N ALA A 73 9.10 -6.87 -19.82
CA ALA A 73 9.67 -5.56 -19.54
C ALA A 73 11.10 -5.47 -20.06
N SER A 74 11.47 -4.33 -20.61
CA SER A 74 12.87 -3.98 -20.88
C SER A 74 13.41 -3.10 -19.75
N VAL A 75 14.57 -3.47 -19.21
CA VAL A 75 15.26 -2.74 -18.14
C VAL A 75 16.57 -2.21 -18.70
N LYS A 76 16.70 -0.88 -18.74
CA LYS A 76 17.95 -0.19 -19.08
C LYS A 76 18.84 -0.16 -17.85
N VAL A 77 19.94 -0.91 -17.88
CA VAL A 77 20.84 -1.11 -16.75
C VAL A 77 21.64 0.17 -16.50
N LYS A 78 21.65 0.62 -15.25
CA LYS A 78 22.46 1.75 -14.73
C LYS A 78 23.63 1.27 -13.85
N GLY A 79 23.52 0.07 -13.28
CA GLY A 79 24.59 -0.60 -12.53
C GLY A 79 24.25 -2.07 -12.26
N ARG A 80 25.23 -2.85 -11.77
CA ARG A 80 25.02 -4.25 -11.36
C ARG A 80 25.63 -4.49 -9.98
N ALA A 81 24.92 -5.23 -9.14
CA ALA A 81 25.42 -5.75 -7.87
C ALA A 81 25.96 -7.19 -8.03
N LYS A 82 25.38 -7.97 -8.95
CA LYS A 82 25.75 -9.36 -9.23
C LYS A 82 25.58 -9.66 -10.72
N GLY A 83 26.42 -10.52 -11.28
CA GLY A 83 26.30 -10.99 -12.66
C GLY A 83 26.93 -10.06 -13.71
N ASN A 84 26.90 -10.50 -14.96
CA ASN A 84 27.40 -9.80 -16.13
C ASN A 84 26.39 -9.96 -17.27
N GLY A 85 26.15 -8.91 -18.06
CA GLY A 85 25.17 -8.95 -19.14
C GLY A 85 25.17 -7.68 -20.00
N ALA A 86 24.26 -7.63 -20.97
CA ALA A 86 24.05 -6.48 -21.84
C ALA A 86 23.36 -5.31 -21.12
N ASP A 87 23.61 -4.08 -21.56
CA ASP A 87 23.08 -2.85 -20.93
C ASP A 87 21.56 -2.68 -21.02
N THR A 88 20.89 -3.54 -21.79
CA THR A 88 19.44 -3.73 -21.76
C THR A 88 19.13 -5.18 -21.42
N LEU A 89 18.36 -5.40 -20.36
CA LEU A 89 17.87 -6.71 -19.95
C LEU A 89 16.40 -6.84 -20.32
N SER A 90 16.00 -7.99 -20.89
CA SER A 90 14.60 -8.35 -21.09
C SER A 90 14.16 -9.28 -19.96
N LEU A 91 13.06 -8.97 -19.30
CA LEU A 91 12.48 -9.72 -18.19
C LEU A 91 11.04 -10.11 -18.50
N THR A 92 10.66 -11.33 -18.15
CA THR A 92 9.27 -11.79 -18.28
C THR A 92 8.70 -12.14 -16.91
N VAL A 93 7.48 -11.65 -16.65
CA VAL A 93 6.65 -12.02 -15.50
C VAL A 93 5.30 -12.57 -15.99
N PRO A 94 4.74 -13.60 -15.33
CA PRO A 94 3.37 -14.06 -15.57
C PRO A 94 2.32 -12.95 -15.41
N GLY A 95 1.24 -13.03 -16.19
CA GLY A 95 0.11 -12.10 -16.08
C GLY A 95 0.22 -10.85 -16.95
N GLY A 96 -0.79 -9.99 -16.84
CA GLY A 96 -0.99 -8.80 -17.66
C GLY A 96 -2.33 -8.82 -18.43
N THR A 97 -2.55 -7.82 -19.27
CA THR A 97 -3.80 -7.63 -20.03
C THR A 97 -3.53 -7.62 -21.53
N VAL A 98 -4.24 -8.47 -22.27
CA VAL A 98 -4.23 -8.49 -23.75
C VAL A 98 -5.67 -8.33 -24.22
N ASP A 99 -5.93 -7.29 -25.02
CA ASP A 99 -7.28 -6.84 -25.38
C ASP A 99 -8.17 -6.68 -24.13
N ASN A 100 -9.22 -7.50 -24.01
CA ASN A 100 -10.15 -7.52 -22.88
C ASN A 100 -9.90 -8.69 -21.90
N VAL A 101 -8.79 -9.41 -22.03
CA VAL A 101 -8.43 -10.56 -21.17
C VAL A 101 -7.28 -10.19 -20.25
N THR A 102 -7.55 -10.17 -18.95
CA THR A 102 -6.54 -9.98 -17.91
C THR A 102 -6.23 -11.32 -17.24
N LEU A 103 -4.96 -11.69 -17.18
CA LEU A 103 -4.46 -12.74 -16.29
C LEU A 103 -3.81 -12.06 -15.09
N TRP A 104 -4.42 -12.20 -13.92
CA TRP A 104 -3.82 -11.81 -12.65
C TRP A 104 -3.07 -13.01 -12.06
N VAL A 105 -1.86 -12.78 -11.55
CA VAL A 105 -1.05 -13.77 -10.84
C VAL A 105 -0.59 -13.12 -9.55
N GLU A 106 -1.01 -13.68 -8.42
CA GLU A 106 -0.59 -13.20 -7.10
C GLU A 106 0.93 -13.33 -6.93
N ASP A 107 1.51 -12.51 -6.06
CA ASP A 107 2.94 -12.48 -5.73
C ASP A 107 3.91 -12.12 -6.88
N GLU A 108 3.44 -11.81 -8.10
CA GLU A 108 4.28 -11.25 -9.18
C GLU A 108 4.43 -9.71 -9.04
N PRO A 109 5.55 -9.11 -9.48
CA PRO A 109 5.76 -7.67 -9.39
C PRO A 109 4.97 -6.90 -10.45
N VAL A 110 4.36 -5.79 -10.05
CA VAL A 110 3.81 -4.80 -11.00
C VAL A 110 4.96 -3.98 -11.56
N LEU A 111 5.17 -4.07 -12.88
CA LEU A 111 6.25 -3.36 -13.59
C LEU A 111 5.69 -2.10 -14.25
N VAL A 112 6.21 -0.93 -13.86
CA VAL A 112 5.74 0.38 -14.33
C VAL A 112 6.86 1.07 -15.13
N PRO A 113 6.61 1.50 -16.37
CA PRO A 113 7.58 2.28 -17.15
C PRO A 113 8.03 3.56 -16.43
N GLY A 114 9.31 3.89 -16.51
CA GLY A 114 9.94 5.02 -15.83
C GLY A 114 10.41 4.73 -14.39
N THR A 115 10.00 3.62 -13.78
CA THR A 115 10.48 3.22 -12.46
C THR A 115 11.94 2.78 -12.53
N GLU A 116 12.79 3.38 -11.70
CA GLU A 116 14.11 2.83 -11.39
C GLU A 116 13.98 1.81 -10.25
N ALA A 117 14.64 0.66 -10.37
CA ALA A 117 14.60 -0.40 -9.37
C ALA A 117 15.89 -1.23 -9.37
N PHE A 118 16.14 -1.90 -8.25
CA PHE A 118 16.91 -3.13 -8.24
C PHE A 118 16.02 -4.29 -8.67
N VAL A 119 16.50 -5.10 -9.60
CA VAL A 119 15.81 -6.31 -10.04
C VAL A 119 16.72 -7.52 -9.86
N PHE A 120 16.22 -8.47 -9.08
CA PHE A 120 16.84 -9.77 -8.84
C PHE A 120 16.40 -10.72 -9.95
N VAL A 121 17.35 -11.28 -10.69
CA VAL A 121 17.10 -11.97 -11.96
C VAL A 121 17.41 -13.46 -11.81
N LYS A 122 16.52 -14.31 -12.32
CA LYS A 122 16.80 -15.72 -12.58
C LYS A 122 16.81 -15.99 -14.07
N HIS A 123 17.90 -16.53 -14.59
CA HIS A 123 17.97 -16.96 -15.98
C HIS A 123 17.39 -18.37 -16.13
N GLY A 124 16.72 -18.64 -17.24
CA GLY A 124 16.18 -19.95 -17.57
C GLY A 124 16.12 -20.19 -19.07
N ALA A 125 15.85 -21.44 -19.47
CA ALA A 125 15.79 -21.83 -20.88
C ALA A 125 14.72 -21.08 -21.70
N LYS A 126 13.71 -20.49 -21.03
CA LYS A 126 12.66 -19.66 -21.65
C LYS A 126 12.90 -18.14 -21.54
N GLY A 127 14.10 -17.71 -21.10
CA GLY A 127 14.46 -16.31 -20.88
C GLY A 127 14.71 -15.97 -19.41
N SER A 128 14.91 -14.68 -19.13
CA SER A 128 15.13 -14.16 -17.78
C SER A 128 13.81 -13.76 -17.12
N ARG A 129 13.66 -14.07 -15.83
CA ARG A 129 12.50 -13.70 -15.00
C ARG A 129 12.95 -13.03 -13.71
N VAL A 130 12.01 -12.41 -13.00
CA VAL A 130 12.26 -11.92 -11.64
C VAL A 130 12.41 -13.09 -10.68
N TYR A 131 13.35 -12.98 -9.74
CA TYR A 131 13.58 -13.95 -8.66
C TYR A 131 13.00 -13.41 -7.35
N GLY A 132 12.16 -14.21 -6.68
CA GLY A 132 11.46 -13.80 -5.45
C GLY A 132 10.10 -13.11 -5.68
N GLY A 133 9.59 -13.11 -6.91
CA GLY A 133 8.31 -12.47 -7.24
C GLY A 133 8.35 -10.96 -6.97
N SER A 134 7.33 -10.43 -6.30
CA SER A 134 7.23 -9.01 -5.94
C SER A 134 8.37 -8.54 -5.01
N GLN A 135 8.99 -9.42 -4.21
CA GLN A 135 10.18 -9.11 -3.40
C GLN A 135 11.44 -8.94 -4.27
N GLY A 136 11.43 -9.46 -5.50
CA GLY A 136 12.54 -9.38 -6.44
C GLY A 136 12.66 -8.06 -7.20
N VAL A 137 11.75 -7.11 -6.98
CA VAL A 137 11.80 -5.75 -7.54
C VAL A 137 11.76 -4.76 -6.38
N VAL A 138 12.90 -4.09 -6.14
CA VAL A 138 13.07 -3.14 -5.05
C VAL A 138 13.19 -1.73 -5.65
N PRO A 139 12.15 -0.89 -5.58
CA PRO A 139 12.17 0.43 -6.20
C PRO A 139 13.24 1.37 -5.64
N VAL A 140 13.78 2.20 -6.53
CA VAL A 140 14.70 3.30 -6.22
C VAL A 140 13.94 4.61 -6.49
N ASP A 141 13.55 5.31 -5.43
CA ASP A 141 12.95 6.63 -5.54
C ASP A 141 13.98 7.71 -5.20
N ARG A 142 14.10 8.75 -6.03
CA ARG A 142 15.05 9.87 -5.86
C ARG A 142 16.49 9.41 -5.56
N GLY A 143 16.91 8.30 -6.16
CA GLY A 143 18.24 7.70 -5.98
C GLY A 143 18.44 6.94 -4.67
N ARG A 144 17.37 6.65 -3.91
CA ARG A 144 17.39 5.93 -2.64
C ARG A 144 16.44 4.74 -2.64
N VAL A 145 16.91 3.61 -2.10
CA VAL A 145 16.09 2.42 -1.80
C VAL A 145 15.41 2.65 -0.47
N ARG A 146 14.08 2.75 -0.50
CA ARG A 146 13.26 2.86 0.71
C ARG A 146 12.88 1.46 1.17
N GLY A 147 12.75 1.27 2.48
CA GLY A 147 12.28 0.00 3.03
C GLY A 147 10.88 -0.35 2.54
N ASN A 148 10.42 -1.57 2.87
CA ASN A 148 9.10 -2.13 2.54
C ASN A 148 7.91 -1.44 3.26
N GLY A 149 7.92 -0.11 3.35
CA GLY A 149 6.95 0.72 4.06
C GLY A 149 7.12 0.77 5.59
N LYS A 150 8.05 -0.02 6.16
CA LYS A 150 8.15 -0.23 7.62
C LYS A 150 9.18 0.66 8.35
N THR A 151 10.13 1.28 7.64
CA THR A 151 11.15 2.14 8.25
C THR A 151 11.16 3.52 7.58
N LYS A 152 10.89 4.53 8.40
CA LYS A 152 10.85 5.93 7.99
C LYS A 152 12.27 6.50 7.93
N GLY A 153 12.48 7.49 7.05
CA GLY A 153 13.78 8.07 6.76
C GLY A 153 14.15 8.01 5.29
N GLY A 154 15.29 8.62 4.94
CA GLY A 154 15.65 8.93 3.56
C GLY A 154 15.93 7.74 2.65
N GLY A 155 15.72 6.51 3.11
CA GLY A 155 16.18 5.30 2.43
C GLY A 155 17.70 5.21 2.36
N VAL A 156 18.16 4.07 1.88
CA VAL A 156 19.56 3.77 1.60
C VAL A 156 19.95 4.40 0.26
N PRO A 157 21.04 5.18 0.15
CA PRO A 157 21.58 5.60 -1.14
C PRO A 157 21.75 4.40 -2.09
N ALA A 158 21.25 4.48 -3.32
CA ALA A 158 21.15 3.30 -4.18
C ALA A 158 22.53 2.70 -4.56
N ASP A 159 23.60 3.49 -4.56
CA ASP A 159 24.98 3.02 -4.64
C ASP A 159 25.42 2.23 -3.39
N ALA A 160 25.09 2.70 -2.18
CA ALA A 160 25.31 1.96 -0.94
C ALA A 160 24.52 0.65 -0.90
N TYR A 161 23.26 0.64 -1.35
CA TYR A 161 22.47 -0.59 -1.49
C TYR A 161 23.07 -1.54 -2.54
N GLN A 162 23.54 -1.03 -3.69
CA GLN A 162 24.21 -1.85 -4.70
C GLN A 162 25.48 -2.52 -4.15
N HIS A 163 26.28 -1.80 -3.36
CA HIS A 163 27.47 -2.35 -2.72
C HIS A 163 27.11 -3.43 -1.68
N TYR A 164 26.10 -3.18 -0.85
CA TYR A 164 25.58 -4.13 0.14
C TYR A 164 25.09 -5.44 -0.51
N ILE A 165 24.23 -5.34 -1.54
CA ILE A 165 23.75 -6.52 -2.27
C ILE A 165 24.90 -7.25 -2.98
N GLY A 166 25.90 -6.54 -3.50
CA GLY A 166 27.10 -7.15 -4.09
C GLY A 166 27.93 -7.94 -3.07
N ALA A 167 28.07 -7.42 -1.84
CA ALA A 167 28.74 -8.13 -0.75
C ALA A 167 27.98 -9.40 -0.34
N LEU A 168 26.65 -9.33 -0.19
CA LEU A 168 25.81 -10.49 0.08
C LEU A 168 25.89 -11.54 -1.04
N ALA A 169 25.84 -11.11 -2.29
CA ALA A 169 25.95 -11.98 -3.47
C ALA A 169 27.33 -12.68 -3.56
N ALA A 170 28.38 -12.10 -2.99
CA ALA A 170 29.71 -12.69 -2.85
C ALA A 170 29.86 -13.59 -1.61
N GLY A 171 28.81 -13.77 -0.81
CA GLY A 171 28.82 -14.59 0.41
C GLY A 171 29.47 -13.90 1.62
N ALA A 172 29.69 -12.59 1.58
CA ALA A 172 30.20 -11.84 2.72
C ALA A 172 29.09 -11.55 3.74
N ALA A 173 29.43 -11.60 5.04
CA ALA A 173 28.55 -11.09 6.09
C ALA A 173 28.51 -9.56 6.00
N ALA A 174 27.43 -9.03 5.43
CA ALA A 174 27.18 -7.61 5.31
C ALA A 174 25.94 -7.20 6.13
N THR A 175 25.99 -6.05 6.77
CA THR A 175 24.85 -5.44 7.47
C THR A 175 24.13 -4.49 6.50
N PRO A 176 22.79 -4.39 6.51
CA PRO A 176 22.08 -3.37 5.77
C PRO A 176 22.72 -2.00 6.05
N PRO A 177 23.13 -1.23 5.03
CA PRO A 177 23.62 0.13 5.22
C PRO A 177 22.54 0.95 5.91
N ALA A 178 22.94 1.74 6.90
CA ALA A 178 22.02 2.69 7.51
C ALA A 178 21.49 3.64 6.43
N ALA A 179 20.20 3.97 6.46
CA ALA A 179 19.71 5.12 5.74
C ALA A 179 20.49 6.34 6.24
N GLU A 180 21.25 7.01 5.36
CA GLU A 180 22.00 8.20 5.77
C GLU A 180 21.01 9.21 6.36
N PRO A 181 21.21 9.65 7.62
CA PRO A 181 20.34 10.65 8.22
C PRO A 181 20.41 11.92 7.37
N ALA A 182 19.25 12.42 6.97
CA ALA A 182 19.18 13.68 6.22
C ALA A 182 19.79 14.80 7.09
N PRO A 183 20.59 15.72 6.52
CA PRO A 183 21.44 16.61 7.29
C PRO A 183 20.63 17.58 8.16
N ARG A 184 20.75 17.45 9.50
CA ARG A 184 20.01 18.24 10.49
C ARG A 184 20.85 18.62 11.70
N ALA A 185 20.49 19.74 12.32
CA ALA A 185 21.06 20.25 13.56
C ALA A 185 20.70 19.39 14.80
N ALA A 186 21.70 19.25 15.68
CA ALA A 186 21.73 18.61 17.01
C ALA A 186 20.45 17.95 17.58
N ALA A 187 20.56 16.63 17.80
CA ALA A 187 19.63 15.78 18.53
C ALA A 187 19.64 15.98 20.05
N GLY A 188 18.59 15.50 20.75
CA GLY A 188 18.71 15.18 22.19
C GLY A 188 17.44 15.16 23.05
N THR A 189 16.27 15.59 22.55
CA THR A 189 15.05 15.70 23.37
C THR A 189 13.86 14.95 22.78
N VAL A 190 13.03 14.35 23.63
CA VAL A 190 11.74 13.79 23.22
C VAL A 190 10.85 14.94 22.76
N PRO A 191 10.25 14.90 21.56
CA PRO A 191 9.40 15.99 21.08
C PRO A 191 8.16 16.18 21.97
N VAL A 192 7.85 17.42 22.33
CA VAL A 192 6.69 17.75 23.17
C VAL A 192 5.76 18.68 22.42
N ILE A 193 4.55 18.22 22.14
CA ILE A 193 3.48 19.09 21.64
C ILE A 193 2.83 19.81 22.84
N THR A 194 2.80 21.14 22.81
CA THR A 194 2.13 21.99 23.81
C THR A 194 0.77 22.46 23.33
N GLY A 195 0.55 22.62 22.02
CA GLY A 195 -0.73 23.04 21.45
C GLY A 195 -0.96 22.58 20.01
N VAL A 196 -2.23 22.52 19.62
CA VAL A 196 -2.70 22.22 18.26
C VAL A 196 -3.86 23.17 17.97
N SER A 197 -3.81 23.90 16.85
CA SER A 197 -4.83 24.89 16.47
C SER A 197 -5.08 24.91 14.96
N PRO A 198 -6.34 24.75 14.50
CA PRO A 198 -7.50 24.34 15.28
C PRO A 198 -7.34 22.92 15.84
N ALA A 199 -8.07 22.58 16.91
CA ALA A 199 -8.07 21.22 17.47
C ALA A 199 -8.92 20.21 16.64
N SER A 200 -9.55 20.69 15.57
CA SER A 200 -10.32 19.90 14.62
C SER A 200 -10.28 20.52 13.23
N ALA A 201 -10.21 19.69 12.19
CA ALA A 201 -10.27 20.11 10.79
C ALA A 201 -10.72 18.94 9.89
N SER A 202 -10.98 19.21 8.61
CA SER A 202 -11.26 18.18 7.60
C SER A 202 -10.00 17.75 6.87
N ALA A 203 -9.92 16.47 6.49
CA ALA A 203 -8.83 15.89 5.73
C ALA A 203 -9.05 16.08 4.22
N GLY A 204 -7.96 16.31 3.47
CA GLY A 204 -7.99 16.45 2.00
C GLY A 204 -8.47 17.82 1.47
N THR A 205 -9.00 18.68 2.34
CA THR A 205 -9.57 19.99 1.97
C THR A 205 -8.54 21.11 1.86
N GLY A 206 -7.26 20.82 2.15
CA GLY A 206 -6.22 21.83 2.31
C GLY A 206 -6.30 22.64 3.61
N THR A 207 -7.13 22.23 4.58
CA THR A 207 -7.22 22.92 5.87
C THR A 207 -5.92 22.77 6.67
N GLU A 208 -5.31 23.91 7.01
CA GLU A 208 -4.04 23.98 7.74
C GLU A 208 -4.23 23.96 9.27
N VAL A 209 -3.33 23.25 9.94
CA VAL A 209 -3.25 23.08 11.39
C VAL A 209 -1.85 23.50 11.84
N THR A 210 -1.80 24.37 12.85
CA THR A 210 -0.56 24.75 13.52
C THR A 210 -0.36 23.86 14.75
N ILE A 211 0.79 23.17 14.81
CA ILE A 211 1.25 22.40 15.97
C ILE A 211 2.36 23.23 16.64
N THR A 212 2.27 23.45 17.95
CA THR A 212 3.27 24.16 18.75
C THR A 212 3.88 23.26 19.81
N GLY A 213 5.15 23.51 20.16
CA GLY A 213 5.88 22.63 21.07
C GLY A 213 7.37 22.94 21.18
N SER A 214 8.16 21.90 21.37
CA SER A 214 9.63 21.94 21.44
C SER A 214 10.24 20.58 21.08
N GLY A 215 11.46 20.56 20.55
CA GLY A 215 12.16 19.32 20.20
C GLY A 215 11.70 18.71 18.87
N PHE A 216 10.97 19.45 18.04
CA PHE A 216 10.61 18.99 16.69
C PHE A 216 11.83 18.99 15.73
N GLY A 217 12.87 19.75 16.06
CA GLY A 217 14.03 20.10 15.23
C GLY A 217 13.67 20.66 13.85
N THR A 218 14.51 20.42 12.84
CA THR A 218 14.51 21.23 11.60
C THR A 218 14.03 20.56 10.31
N ARG A 219 13.48 19.32 10.36
CA ARG A 219 13.04 18.49 9.19
C ARG A 219 13.87 18.72 7.92
N ALA A 220 14.99 18.02 7.78
CA ALA A 220 15.98 18.28 6.73
C ALA A 220 15.43 18.24 5.29
N SER A 221 14.43 17.40 5.02
CA SER A 221 13.80 17.23 3.71
C SER A 221 12.46 16.50 3.82
N ARG A 222 11.69 16.43 2.73
CA ARG A 222 10.49 15.57 2.66
C ARG A 222 10.79 14.10 2.97
N ASP A 223 11.98 13.66 2.60
CA ASP A 223 12.45 12.28 2.75
C ASP A 223 12.99 11.96 4.15
N SER A 224 13.05 12.95 5.04
CA SER A 224 13.64 12.80 6.38
C SER A 224 12.77 11.96 7.33
N ILE A 225 13.27 11.58 8.51
CA ILE A 225 12.43 10.89 9.53
C ILE A 225 11.42 11.92 10.12
N ALA A 226 11.75 13.21 10.01
CA ALA A 226 10.95 14.41 10.18
C ALA A 226 9.49 14.39 9.66
N ASP A 227 8.46 14.14 10.49
CA ASP A 227 7.06 14.15 10.01
C ASP A 227 5.97 14.32 11.10
N VAL A 228 4.74 14.58 10.66
CA VAL A 228 3.52 14.52 11.48
C VAL A 228 2.74 13.25 11.13
N GLY A 229 2.48 12.41 12.12
CA GLY A 229 1.57 11.27 11.99
C GLY A 229 0.16 11.65 12.42
N PHE A 230 -0.84 11.27 11.63
CA PHE A 230 -2.24 11.31 12.00
C PHE A 230 -2.79 9.88 12.09
N THR A 231 -3.73 9.63 12.99
CA THR A 231 -4.46 8.35 13.05
C THR A 231 -5.22 8.11 11.75
N TYR A 232 -5.00 6.99 11.07
CA TYR A 232 -5.91 6.50 10.01
C TYR A 232 -6.91 5.48 10.58
N ARG A 233 -6.41 4.41 11.21
CA ARG A 233 -7.24 3.39 11.87
C ARG A 233 -6.55 2.78 13.08
N TYR A 234 -7.34 2.19 13.98
CA TYR A 234 -6.84 1.41 15.11
C TYR A 234 -7.19 -0.07 14.91
N THR A 235 -6.20 -0.96 15.00
CA THR A 235 -6.35 -2.41 14.73
C THR A 235 -6.61 -3.24 15.99
N GLY A 236 -6.84 -2.60 17.14
CA GLY A 236 -6.97 -3.25 18.45
C GLY A 236 -5.65 -3.28 19.23
N SER A 237 -4.52 -3.36 18.53
CA SER A 237 -3.16 -3.37 19.11
C SER A 237 -2.26 -2.24 18.61
N GLU A 238 -2.58 -1.60 17.48
CA GLU A 238 -1.71 -0.64 16.80
C GLU A 238 -2.52 0.50 16.17
N VAL A 239 -1.94 1.71 16.15
CA VAL A 239 -2.44 2.84 15.36
C VAL A 239 -1.75 2.80 14.01
N VAL A 240 -2.50 2.56 12.94
CA VAL A 240 -1.97 2.73 11.58
C VAL A 240 -1.95 4.24 11.27
N PRO A 241 -0.78 4.82 10.95
CA PRO A 241 -0.68 6.23 10.58
C PRO A 241 -1.13 6.48 9.14
N ILE A 242 -1.58 7.69 8.90
CA ILE A 242 -1.32 8.39 7.64
C ILE A 242 -0.31 9.51 7.93
N TRP A 243 0.74 9.57 7.11
CA TRP A 243 1.88 10.47 7.31
C TRP A 243 1.72 11.73 6.47
N ALA A 244 1.94 12.91 7.07
CA ALA A 244 1.78 14.18 6.38
C ALA A 244 2.79 14.40 5.25
N SER A 245 4.00 13.83 5.33
CA SER A 245 4.93 13.78 4.20
C SER A 245 4.39 13.02 2.98
N GLY A 246 3.38 12.16 3.16
CA GLY A 246 2.92 11.18 2.18
C GLY A 246 3.61 9.81 2.28
N TYR A 247 4.50 9.58 3.26
CA TYR A 247 5.22 8.32 3.43
C TYR A 247 4.25 7.12 3.58
N PRO A 248 4.54 5.94 2.97
CA PRO A 248 5.72 5.61 2.17
C PRO A 248 5.60 5.98 0.68
N ARG A 249 4.42 6.36 0.19
CA ARG A 249 4.12 6.59 -1.23
C ARG A 249 4.36 8.06 -1.63
N LEU A 250 5.58 8.57 -1.46
CA LEU A 250 5.93 9.99 -1.73
C LEU A 250 5.84 10.42 -3.21
N ASP A 251 5.63 9.44 -4.09
CA ASP A 251 5.34 9.54 -5.52
C ASP A 251 3.84 9.72 -5.80
N LEU A 252 2.96 9.14 -4.97
CA LEU A 252 1.50 9.15 -5.15
C LEU A 252 0.77 10.11 -4.20
N ASN A 253 1.30 10.29 -2.99
CA ASN A 253 0.73 11.15 -1.95
C ASN A 253 1.33 12.57 -2.03
N PRO A 254 0.57 13.62 -1.64
CA PRO A 254 1.09 14.97 -1.48
C PRO A 254 2.10 15.09 -0.32
N ASP A 255 2.86 16.19 -0.28
CA ASP A 255 3.51 16.66 0.97
C ASP A 255 2.59 17.70 1.60
N GLU A 256 2.00 17.35 2.74
CA GLU A 256 1.05 18.19 3.47
C GLU A 256 1.74 19.01 4.57
N ILE A 257 3.06 18.86 4.76
CA ILE A 257 3.85 19.72 5.65
C ILE A 257 4.17 21.02 4.92
N VAL A 258 3.55 22.11 5.39
CA VAL A 258 3.67 23.46 4.83
C VAL A 258 4.93 24.17 5.36
N ALA A 259 5.18 24.09 6.67
CA ALA A 259 6.37 24.66 7.30
C ALA A 259 6.79 23.86 8.54
N TRP A 260 8.09 23.88 8.85
CA TRP A 260 8.64 23.16 10.01
C TRP A 260 9.75 23.95 10.71
N SER A 261 9.74 23.93 12.04
CA SER A 261 10.76 24.45 12.94
C SER A 261 10.73 23.69 14.26
N ASP A 262 11.73 23.87 15.13
CA ASP A 262 11.83 23.09 16.39
C ASP A 262 10.62 23.25 17.33
N THR A 263 9.91 24.37 17.23
CA THR A 263 8.82 24.76 18.14
C THR A 263 7.48 24.96 17.45
N ARG A 264 7.42 24.92 16.11
CA ARG A 264 6.19 25.13 15.32
C ARG A 264 6.23 24.34 14.01
N ILE A 265 5.13 23.65 13.72
CA ILE A 265 4.88 22.98 12.44
C ILE A 265 3.55 23.48 11.90
N GLU A 266 3.48 23.75 10.60
CA GLU A 266 2.26 24.05 9.85
C GLU A 266 2.03 22.89 8.89
N VAL A 267 0.87 22.24 9.00
CA VAL A 267 0.57 20.98 8.33
C VAL A 267 -0.90 20.92 7.94
N ARG A 268 -1.20 20.39 6.76
CA ARG A 268 -2.57 20.10 6.31
C ARG A 268 -2.98 18.71 6.75
N VAL A 269 -4.27 18.51 7.00
CA VAL A 269 -4.77 17.20 7.43
C VAL A 269 -4.79 16.24 6.22
N PRO A 270 -3.99 15.16 6.22
CA PRO A 270 -3.64 14.46 4.99
C PRO A 270 -4.71 13.48 4.48
N THR A 271 -4.67 13.26 3.17
CA THR A 271 -5.28 12.13 2.45
C THR A 271 -4.22 11.43 1.61
N GLY A 272 -4.45 10.15 1.28
CA GLY A 272 -3.54 9.38 0.44
C GLY A 272 -3.58 7.88 0.70
N ILE A 273 -2.61 7.18 0.12
CA ILE A 273 -2.40 5.74 0.27
C ILE A 273 -1.56 5.49 1.53
N THR A 274 -2.13 4.73 2.46
CA THR A 274 -1.54 4.39 3.76
C THR A 274 -0.42 3.35 3.64
N PRO A 275 0.40 3.12 4.69
CA PRO A 275 1.49 2.14 4.65
C PRO A 275 1.05 0.70 4.33
N ASP A 276 -0.19 0.35 4.69
CA ASP A 276 -0.85 -0.93 4.40
C ASP A 276 -1.63 -0.94 3.06
N GLY A 277 -1.47 0.09 2.23
CA GLY A 277 -1.92 0.10 0.83
C GLY A 277 -3.36 0.56 0.59
N TYR A 278 -4.06 1.07 1.60
CA TYR A 278 -5.43 1.56 1.45
C TYR A 278 -5.44 3.05 1.08
N SER A 279 -6.26 3.44 0.11
CA SER A 279 -6.60 4.86 -0.09
C SER A 279 -7.52 5.32 1.04
N GLY A 280 -7.20 6.43 1.68
CA GLY A 280 -7.93 6.94 2.84
C GLY A 280 -7.58 8.37 3.22
N SER A 281 -8.08 8.77 4.38
CA SER A 281 -7.84 10.07 5.00
C SER A 281 -7.33 9.90 6.42
N ALA A 282 -6.82 10.97 7.03
CA ALA A 282 -6.77 11.05 8.49
C ALA A 282 -8.19 10.83 9.08
N SER A 283 -8.22 10.26 10.28
CA SER A 283 -9.40 9.96 11.09
C SER A 283 -9.31 10.66 12.45
N SER A 284 -10.46 10.82 13.12
CA SER A 284 -10.47 11.26 14.52
C SER A 284 -9.71 10.28 15.41
N GLY A 285 -8.85 10.81 16.29
CA GLY A 285 -7.94 10.01 17.10
C GLY A 285 -6.81 10.87 17.66
N PHE A 286 -5.57 10.46 17.41
CA PHE A 286 -4.38 11.22 17.79
C PHE A 286 -3.62 11.74 16.57
N LEU A 287 -2.96 12.90 16.72
CA LEU A 287 -1.80 13.28 15.93
C LEU A 287 -0.54 13.29 16.80
N TRP A 288 0.64 13.14 16.19
CA TRP A 288 1.93 13.19 16.86
C TRP A 288 3.03 13.69 15.93
N VAL A 289 4.12 14.16 16.50
CA VAL A 289 5.34 14.55 15.77
C VAL A 289 6.36 13.43 15.93
N LEU A 290 6.93 12.96 14.82
CA LEU A 290 8.17 12.15 14.85
C LEU A 290 9.34 13.10 14.61
N SER A 291 10.43 12.95 15.35
CA SER A 291 11.68 13.69 15.13
C SER A 291 12.57 13.02 14.08
N ASP A 292 13.69 13.65 13.70
CA ASP A 292 14.61 13.02 12.73
C ASP A 292 15.45 11.88 13.35
N GLU A 293 15.38 11.75 14.67
CA GLU A 293 16.02 10.74 15.48
C GLU A 293 15.12 9.51 15.72
N ASP A 294 14.00 9.41 14.99
CA ASP A 294 12.94 8.39 15.15
C ASP A 294 12.27 8.38 16.55
N VAL A 295 12.30 9.51 17.25
CA VAL A 295 11.66 9.68 18.57
C VAL A 295 10.29 10.33 18.40
N PRO A 296 9.18 9.65 18.78
CA PRO A 296 7.84 10.23 18.69
C PRO A 296 7.51 11.09 19.91
N SER A 297 6.69 12.13 19.69
CA SER A 297 5.97 12.81 20.76
C SER A 297 4.90 11.90 21.34
N ALA A 298 4.45 12.22 22.57
CA ALA A 298 3.14 11.74 23.02
C ALA A 298 2.04 12.21 22.03
N GLY A 299 1.06 11.34 21.78
CA GLY A 299 -0.08 11.67 20.93
C GLY A 299 -0.97 12.74 21.53
N LYS A 300 -1.49 13.64 20.70
CA LYS A 300 -2.48 14.65 21.07
C LYS A 300 -3.83 14.35 20.41
N PRO A 301 -4.94 14.35 21.18
CA PRO A 301 -6.27 14.20 20.61
C PRO A 301 -6.52 15.24 19.51
N PHE A 302 -7.04 14.77 18.38
CA PHE A 302 -7.39 15.60 17.24
C PHE A 302 -8.65 15.05 16.56
N THR A 303 -9.61 15.92 16.28
CA THR A 303 -10.89 15.54 15.67
C THR A 303 -10.86 15.83 14.17
N VAL A 304 -10.78 14.79 13.35
CA VAL A 304 -11.06 14.93 11.92
C VAL A 304 -12.57 14.97 11.73
N THR A 305 -13.08 16.07 11.17
CA THR A 305 -14.53 16.32 11.03
C THR A 305 -15.14 15.53 9.87
N PHE A 306 -14.39 15.36 8.79
CA PHE A 306 -14.62 14.43 7.67
C PHE A 306 -13.34 14.36 6.82
N GLY A 307 -13.28 13.43 5.86
CA GLY A 307 -12.26 13.39 4.82
C GLY A 307 -12.87 12.92 3.50
N ASP A 308 -12.37 13.43 2.37
CA ASP A 308 -12.85 13.07 1.02
C ASP A 308 -12.02 11.95 0.36
N GLY A 309 -10.88 11.58 0.97
CA GLY A 309 -9.93 10.59 0.42
C GLY A 309 -9.33 10.99 -0.93
N GLY A 310 -9.39 12.28 -1.30
CA GLY A 310 -9.04 12.78 -2.62
C GLY A 310 -9.97 12.34 -3.76
N ALA A 311 -11.02 11.55 -3.47
CA ALA A 311 -11.91 10.96 -4.47
C ALA A 311 -13.18 11.81 -4.63
N ASN A 312 -13.22 12.61 -5.69
CA ASN A 312 -14.28 13.57 -5.96
C ASN A 312 -14.99 13.27 -7.29
N TRP A 313 -16.31 13.49 -7.34
CA TRP A 313 -17.08 13.42 -8.60
C TRP A 313 -16.59 14.48 -9.60
N THR A 314 -16.85 14.34 -10.90
CA THR A 314 -16.50 15.40 -11.88
C THR A 314 -17.57 16.49 -12.02
N ALA A 315 -18.72 16.30 -11.38
CA ALA A 315 -19.87 17.21 -11.34
C ALA A 315 -20.64 16.99 -10.02
N PRO A 316 -21.54 17.92 -9.61
CA PRO A 316 -22.37 17.72 -8.42
C PRO A 316 -23.12 16.39 -8.44
N CYS A 317 -23.02 15.63 -7.35
CA CYS A 317 -23.65 14.33 -7.19
C CYS A 317 -24.99 14.49 -6.46
N THR A 318 -26.10 14.15 -7.12
CA THR A 318 -27.42 14.14 -6.47
C THR A 318 -27.66 12.78 -5.82
N PHE A 319 -27.73 12.76 -4.49
CA PHE A 319 -28.06 11.55 -3.71
C PHE A 319 -29.53 11.53 -3.31
N ARG A 320 -30.10 10.34 -3.11
CA ARG A 320 -31.42 10.14 -2.50
C ARG A 320 -31.31 9.21 -1.32
N VAL A 321 -32.14 9.44 -0.29
CA VAL A 321 -32.19 8.57 0.89
C VAL A 321 -33.38 7.64 0.78
N ASN A 322 -33.14 6.33 0.82
CA ASN A 322 -34.23 5.39 1.10
C ASN A 322 -34.46 5.37 2.62
N PRO A 323 -35.65 5.77 3.12
CA PRO A 323 -35.90 5.74 4.55
C PRO A 323 -35.81 4.31 5.10
N GLY A 324 -36.46 3.32 4.46
CA GLY A 324 -36.38 1.88 4.79
C GLY A 324 -36.74 1.42 6.23
N GLY A 325 -36.87 2.34 7.18
CA GLY A 325 -36.90 2.09 8.63
C GLY A 325 -36.26 3.22 9.48
N LEU A 326 -35.52 4.15 8.85
CA LEU A 326 -34.99 5.37 9.46
C LEU A 326 -36.11 6.33 9.90
N SER A 327 -35.92 7.01 11.03
CA SER A 327 -36.82 8.08 11.47
C SER A 327 -36.63 9.37 10.65
N PRO A 328 -37.59 10.31 10.63
CA PRO A 328 -37.43 11.62 9.98
C PRO A 328 -36.20 12.39 10.47
N GLU A 329 -35.85 12.27 11.75
CA GLU A 329 -34.68 12.90 12.37
C GLU A 329 -33.37 12.32 11.83
N MET A 330 -33.32 11.01 11.57
CA MET A 330 -32.19 10.33 10.96
C MET A 330 -32.01 10.74 9.49
N VAL A 331 -33.10 10.80 8.71
CA VAL A 331 -33.05 11.32 7.33
C VAL A 331 -32.57 12.78 7.33
N ALA A 332 -33.09 13.61 8.23
CA ALA A 332 -32.63 14.99 8.38
C ALA A 332 -31.18 15.11 8.84
N ALA A 333 -30.65 14.14 9.62
CA ALA A 333 -29.25 14.10 10.00
C ALA A 333 -28.32 13.83 8.80
N ILE A 334 -28.71 12.92 7.90
CA ILE A 334 -27.97 12.65 6.64
C ILE A 334 -27.93 13.92 5.78
N VAL A 335 -29.06 14.62 5.64
CA VAL A 335 -29.11 15.89 4.87
C VAL A 335 -28.25 17.00 5.51
N ARG A 336 -28.24 17.10 6.85
CA ARG A 336 -27.34 18.03 7.55
C ARG A 336 -25.86 17.68 7.32
N ALA A 337 -25.50 16.39 7.34
CA ALA A 337 -24.13 15.96 7.07
C ALA A 337 -23.67 16.36 5.66
N SER A 338 -24.49 16.17 4.63
CA SER A 338 -24.14 16.61 3.26
C SER A 338 -23.95 18.13 3.16
N ALA A 339 -24.75 18.92 3.88
CA ALA A 339 -24.58 20.38 3.93
C ALA A 339 -23.28 20.78 4.66
N THR A 340 -22.90 20.07 5.73
CA THR A 340 -21.63 20.27 6.43
C THR A 340 -20.43 19.96 5.54
N TRP A 341 -20.46 18.87 4.76
CA TRP A 341 -19.40 18.54 3.81
C TRP A 341 -19.29 19.60 2.70
N ASN A 342 -20.40 19.95 2.05
CA ASN A 342 -20.42 20.97 0.99
C ASN A 342 -19.90 22.35 1.47
N GLY A 343 -20.17 22.73 2.72
CA GLY A 343 -19.74 24.01 3.29
C GLY A 343 -18.26 24.07 3.67
N ALA A 344 -17.55 22.94 3.63
CA ALA A 344 -16.14 22.81 4.04
C ALA A 344 -15.22 22.32 2.92
N LEU A 345 -15.75 22.18 1.69
CA LEU A 345 -14.98 21.98 0.47
C LEU A 345 -14.76 23.33 -0.25
N PRO A 346 -13.70 23.49 -1.06
CA PRO A 346 -13.52 24.67 -1.91
C PRO A 346 -14.71 24.88 -2.87
N ALA A 347 -14.98 26.13 -3.26
CA ALA A 347 -16.10 26.47 -4.16
C ALA A 347 -16.02 25.84 -5.57
N THR A 348 -14.84 25.34 -5.95
CA THR A 348 -14.60 24.58 -7.20
C THR A 348 -14.83 23.07 -7.06
N ALA A 349 -15.08 22.58 -5.85
CA ALA A 349 -15.29 21.16 -5.59
C ALA A 349 -16.74 20.73 -5.93
N PRO A 350 -16.98 19.44 -6.19
CA PRO A 350 -18.30 18.92 -6.54
C PRO A 350 -19.17 18.84 -5.29
N GLN A 351 -20.42 19.28 -5.40
CA GLN A 351 -21.35 19.25 -4.26
C GLN A 351 -22.16 17.96 -4.18
N PHE A 352 -22.44 17.52 -2.96
CA PHE A 352 -23.32 16.41 -2.64
C PHE A 352 -24.75 16.95 -2.37
N LEU A 353 -25.63 16.83 -3.36
CA LEU A 353 -26.95 17.48 -3.37
C LEU A 353 -28.07 16.51 -2.98
N TYR A 354 -28.92 16.90 -2.03
CA TYR A 354 -30.05 16.06 -1.61
C TYR A 354 -31.21 16.13 -2.62
N GLY A 355 -31.43 15.04 -3.34
CA GLY A 355 -32.49 14.86 -4.34
C GLY A 355 -33.81 14.30 -3.81
N GLY A 356 -34.04 14.33 -2.49
CA GLY A 356 -35.23 13.80 -1.84
C GLY A 356 -35.13 12.32 -1.42
N THR A 357 -36.26 11.76 -1.01
CA THR A 357 -36.37 10.35 -0.65
C THR A 357 -36.52 9.44 -1.88
N THR A 358 -36.25 8.15 -1.71
CA THR A 358 -36.47 7.11 -2.71
C THR A 358 -36.98 5.82 -2.04
N ASN A 359 -37.46 4.85 -2.83
CA ASN A 359 -37.75 3.49 -2.36
C ASN A 359 -36.71 2.46 -2.85
N GLU A 360 -35.72 2.90 -3.65
CA GLU A 360 -34.65 2.04 -4.18
C GLU A 360 -33.72 1.53 -3.07
N THR A 361 -33.42 0.22 -3.06
CA THR A 361 -32.51 -0.42 -2.09
C THR A 361 -31.14 -0.74 -2.68
N THR A 362 -30.93 -0.52 -3.97
CA THR A 362 -29.66 -0.67 -4.66
C THR A 362 -28.80 0.58 -4.46
N GLY A 363 -27.61 0.40 -3.89
CA GLY A 363 -26.63 1.49 -3.77
C GLY A 363 -26.02 1.85 -5.12
N SER A 364 -25.79 3.14 -5.37
CA SER A 364 -24.96 3.61 -6.47
C SER A 364 -23.52 3.85 -6.00
N SER A 365 -22.54 3.54 -6.85
CA SER A 365 -21.12 3.79 -6.58
C SER A 365 -20.44 4.38 -7.80
N SER A 366 -19.85 5.57 -7.67
CA SER A 366 -18.93 6.12 -8.66
C SER A 366 -17.54 5.55 -8.44
N ARG A 367 -17.28 4.36 -9.02
CA ARG A 367 -15.90 3.95 -9.32
C ARG A 367 -15.51 4.57 -10.65
N THR A 368 -15.04 5.81 -10.60
CA THR A 368 -14.08 6.30 -11.61
C THR A 368 -12.81 5.47 -11.46
N ALA A 369 -12.36 4.89 -12.57
CA ALA A 369 -11.11 4.13 -12.65
C ALA A 369 -9.89 5.05 -12.64
#